data_AF-A0A9P6Y0I8-F1
#
_entry.id   AF-A0A9P6Y0I8-F1
#
_cell.length_a   1.000
_cell.length_b   1.000
_cell.length_c   1.000
_cell.angle_alpha   90.00
_cell.angle_beta   90.00
_cell.angle_gamma   90.00
#
_symmetry.space_group_name_H-M   'P 1'
#
loop_
_entity.id
_entity.type
_entity.pdbx_description
1 polymer ?
#
loop_
_entity_poly.entity_id
_entity_poly.type
_entity_poly.pdbx_seq_one_letter_code
_entity_poly.pdbx_strand_id
1 'polypeptide(L)'
;MVKSSIVGFSAIFSCLFLSRKFLRKEWFAIVSILLGTTVIIWSVLNDHPSYLGPIFLIVAQLFVASQFILEEYLMDRYQLDPVRAMGIEGVFGIVLLGGALVVGCFFGHDVLDITEGLKELFGTSVLWQSALLLSFMVAVFNFFSLAVSTSVGIPGRSMIDSLRTVLTWMIAVYYGWDVFSWIELAGFGVLLLGIFIFNGVFKKSSGVGESTPLLS
;
A
#
# COMPACT_ATOMS: atom_id res chain seq x y z
N MET A 1 -9.43 3.56 2.08
CA MET A 1 -8.83 4.59 2.95
C MET A 1 -7.78 4.08 3.95
N VAL A 2 -8.00 2.98 4.66
CA VAL A 2 -7.05 2.49 5.68
C VAL A 2 -5.70 2.01 5.09
N LYS A 3 -5.62 1.83 3.76
CA LYS A 3 -4.36 1.54 3.04
C LYS A 3 -3.25 2.57 3.30
N SER A 4 -3.56 3.84 3.59
CA SER A 4 -2.57 4.85 3.97
C SER A 4 -1.88 4.58 5.32
N SER A 5 -2.44 3.69 6.14
CA SER A 5 -1.83 3.25 7.41
C SER A 5 -0.63 2.32 7.21
N ILE A 6 -0.41 1.78 5.98
CA ILE A 6 0.74 0.93 5.66
C ILE A 6 2.02 1.70 5.96
N VAL A 7 2.05 3.00 5.66
CA VAL A 7 3.25 3.84 5.84
C VAL A 7 3.63 3.94 7.33
N GLY A 8 2.64 4.05 8.23
CA GLY A 8 2.88 4.10 9.68
C GLY A 8 3.37 2.76 10.24
N PHE A 9 2.70 1.66 9.87
CA PHE A 9 3.11 0.32 10.31
C PHE A 9 4.43 -0.15 9.69
N SER A 10 4.67 0.16 8.41
CA SER A 10 5.93 -0.10 7.71
C SER A 10 7.10 0.64 8.38
N ALA A 11 6.93 1.90 8.78
CA ALA A 11 7.99 2.63 9.49
C ALA A 11 8.33 2.03 10.88
N ILE A 12 7.33 1.52 11.61
CA ILE A 12 7.53 0.84 12.90
C ILE A 12 8.20 -0.52 12.71
N PHE A 13 7.77 -1.29 11.72
CA PHE A 13 8.35 -2.60 11.45
C PHE A 13 9.76 -2.51 10.83
N SER A 14 10.06 -1.49 10.02
CA SER A 14 11.43 -1.21 9.56
C SER A 14 12.36 -0.86 10.72
N CYS A 15 11.83 -0.25 11.79
CA CYS A 15 12.58 -0.04 13.02
C CYS A 15 12.88 -1.35 13.76
N LEU A 16 11.90 -2.27 13.81
CA LEU A 16 12.03 -3.55 14.50
C LEU A 16 12.96 -4.54 13.78
N PHE A 17 12.91 -4.60 12.44
CA PHE A 17 13.59 -5.60 11.64
C PHE A 17 14.87 -5.11 10.94
N LEU A 18 14.98 -3.83 10.57
CA LEU A 18 16.09 -3.33 9.74
C LEU A 18 17.19 -2.62 10.53
N SER A 19 17.09 -2.53 11.86
CA SER A 19 18.10 -1.89 12.74
C SER A 19 18.56 -0.49 12.28
N ARG A 20 17.73 0.26 11.56
CA ARG A 20 18.00 1.67 11.23
C ARG A 20 17.75 2.54 12.44
N LYS A 21 18.76 3.35 12.82
CA LYS A 21 18.63 4.35 13.88
C LYS A 21 17.89 5.57 13.34
N PHE A 22 16.63 5.71 13.70
CA PHE A 22 15.82 6.88 13.33
C PHE A 22 16.18 8.12 14.19
N LEU A 23 16.33 9.28 13.55
CA LEU A 23 16.45 10.60 14.16
C LEU A 23 15.12 11.00 14.84
N ARG A 24 15.18 11.86 15.86
CA ARG A 24 13.99 12.33 16.62
C ARG A 24 12.84 12.90 15.76
N LYS A 25 13.14 13.36 14.55
CA LYS A 25 12.15 13.94 13.61
C LYS A 25 11.29 12.87 12.91
N GLU A 26 11.87 11.70 12.67
CA GLU A 26 11.18 10.58 12.00
C GLU A 26 10.16 9.94 12.95
N TRP A 27 10.45 9.90 14.25
CA TRP A 27 9.48 9.52 15.29
C TRP A 27 8.24 10.43 15.31
N PHE A 28 8.42 11.74 15.16
CA PHE A 28 7.29 12.67 15.10
C PHE A 28 6.40 12.43 13.87
N ALA A 29 7.00 12.11 12.73
CA ALA A 29 6.26 11.77 11.53
C ALA A 29 5.49 10.45 11.66
N ILE A 30 6.09 9.42 12.26
CA ILE A 30 5.42 8.14 12.53
C ILE A 30 4.20 8.34 13.44
N VAL A 31 4.35 9.13 14.51
CA VAL A 31 3.25 9.45 15.44
C VAL A 31 2.13 10.21 14.72
N SER A 32 2.46 11.18 13.86
CA SER A 32 1.49 11.92 13.05
C SER A 32 0.70 11.01 12.11
N ILE A 33 1.37 10.05 11.45
CA ILE A 33 0.73 9.09 10.54
C ILE A 33 -0.21 8.14 11.31
N LEU A 34 0.24 7.62 12.46
CA LEU A 34 -0.58 6.78 13.32
C LEU A 34 -1.84 7.52 13.82
N LEU A 35 -1.69 8.77 14.27
CA LEU A 35 -2.81 9.61 14.67
C LEU A 35 -3.82 9.82 13.53
N GLY A 36 -3.36 10.21 12.34
CA GLY A 36 -4.24 10.39 11.17
C GLY A 36 -5.01 9.12 10.82
N THR A 37 -4.35 7.95 10.90
CA THR A 37 -5.00 6.67 10.59
C THR A 37 -6.01 6.25 11.66
N THR A 38 -5.73 6.54 12.93
CA THR A 38 -6.63 6.24 14.06
C THR A 38 -7.91 7.07 13.97
N VAL A 39 -7.79 8.35 13.60
CA VAL A 39 -8.95 9.24 13.37
C VAL A 39 -9.83 8.73 12.23
N ILE A 40 -9.24 8.27 11.12
CA ILE A 40 -9.99 7.70 9.99
C ILE A 40 -10.71 6.41 10.41
N ILE A 41 -10.04 5.50 11.13
CA ILE A 41 -10.65 4.25 11.62
C ILE A 41 -11.79 4.55 12.59
N TRP A 42 -11.62 5.53 13.47
CA TRP A 42 -12.66 5.97 14.41
C TRP A 42 -13.90 6.51 13.69
N SER A 43 -13.72 7.28 12.62
CA SER A 43 -14.84 7.77 11.79
C SER A 43 -15.63 6.60 11.20
N VAL A 44 -14.95 5.63 10.60
CA VAL A 44 -15.58 4.45 9.98
C VAL A 44 -16.32 3.58 11.01
N LEU A 45 -15.77 3.46 12.22
CA LEU A 45 -16.36 2.62 13.26
C LEU A 45 -17.64 3.20 13.87
N ASN A 46 -17.82 4.52 13.81
CA ASN A 46 -19.05 5.16 14.29
C ASN A 46 -20.23 4.93 13.33
N ASP A 47 -19.98 4.78 12.03
CA ASP A 47 -21.05 4.58 11.04
C ASP A 47 -21.52 3.12 10.94
N HIS A 48 -20.66 2.15 11.27
CA HIS A 48 -20.98 0.73 11.19
C HIS A 48 -20.51 -0.07 12.43
N PRO A 49 -21.41 -0.70 13.21
CA PRO A 49 -21.05 -1.41 14.45
C PRO A 49 -20.38 -2.78 14.23
N SER A 50 -19.87 -3.06 13.02
CA SER A 50 -19.16 -4.31 12.72
C SER A 50 -17.66 -4.13 12.85
N TYR A 51 -17.11 -4.60 13.97
CA TYR A 51 -15.68 -4.49 14.28
C TYR A 51 -14.81 -5.48 13.48
N LEU A 52 -15.38 -6.54 12.92
CA LEU A 52 -14.64 -7.59 12.21
C LEU A 52 -13.91 -7.06 10.97
N GLY A 53 -14.58 -6.25 10.16
CA GLY A 53 -14.00 -5.68 8.94
C GLY A 53 -12.74 -4.84 9.21
N PRO A 54 -12.81 -3.83 10.10
CA PRO A 54 -11.64 -3.05 10.51
C PRO A 54 -10.49 -3.89 11.09
N ILE A 55 -10.79 -4.92 11.90
CA ILE A 55 -9.78 -5.81 12.47
C ILE A 55 -9.05 -6.59 11.36
N PHE A 56 -9.79 -7.22 10.44
CA PHE A 56 -9.18 -7.93 9.30
C PHE A 56 -8.35 -7.00 8.42
N LEU A 57 -8.79 -5.74 8.27
CA LEU A 57 -8.04 -4.75 7.52
C LEU A 57 -6.69 -4.46 8.20
N ILE A 58 -6.67 -4.21 9.51
CA ILE A 58 -5.41 -3.98 10.25
C ILE A 58 -4.47 -5.19 10.12
N VAL A 59 -5.00 -6.41 10.23
CA VAL A 59 -4.21 -7.63 10.06
C VAL A 59 -3.63 -7.72 8.65
N ALA A 60 -4.44 -7.50 7.61
CA ALA A 60 -3.97 -7.49 6.22
C ALA A 60 -2.87 -6.44 6.00
N GLN A 61 -3.02 -5.28 6.63
CA GLN A 61 -2.06 -4.18 6.58
C GLN A 61 -0.70 -4.56 7.17
N LEU A 62 -0.68 -5.37 8.23
CA LEU A 62 0.52 -5.91 8.85
C LEU A 62 1.29 -6.82 7.89
N PHE A 63 0.57 -7.71 7.19
CA PHE A 63 1.17 -8.60 6.19
C PHE A 63 1.78 -7.82 5.03
N VAL A 64 1.06 -6.83 4.49
CA VAL A 64 1.56 -5.98 3.39
C VAL A 64 2.78 -5.16 3.83
N ALA A 65 2.75 -4.58 5.03
CA ALA A 65 3.91 -3.86 5.58
C ALA A 65 5.13 -4.78 5.75
N SER A 66 4.91 -6.01 6.25
CA SER A 66 5.96 -7.01 6.39
C SER A 66 6.53 -7.43 5.04
N GLN A 67 5.68 -7.62 4.03
CA GLN A 67 6.11 -7.90 2.65
C GLN A 67 7.07 -6.84 2.14
N PHE A 68 6.71 -5.55 2.23
CA PHE A 68 7.56 -4.48 1.72
C PHE A 68 8.92 -4.41 2.40
N ILE A 69 8.98 -4.69 3.70
CA ILE A 69 10.24 -4.67 4.46
C ILE A 69 11.10 -5.87 4.09
N LEU A 70 10.50 -7.05 3.93
CA LEU A 70 11.23 -8.23 3.47
C LEU A 70 11.75 -8.03 2.04
N GLU A 71 10.96 -7.40 1.18
CA GLU A 71 11.35 -7.04 -0.19
C GLU A 71 12.54 -6.07 -0.20
N GLU A 72 12.48 -4.99 0.59
CA GLU A 72 13.58 -4.04 0.75
C GLU A 72 14.85 -4.71 1.31
N TYR A 73 14.70 -5.52 2.38
CA TYR A 73 15.81 -6.27 2.96
C TYR A 73 16.46 -7.23 1.96
N LEU A 74 15.66 -7.93 1.15
CA LEU A 74 16.15 -8.88 0.16
C LEU A 74 16.88 -8.16 -0.99
N MET A 75 16.33 -7.03 -1.45
CA MET A 75 16.96 -6.19 -2.47
C MET A 75 18.31 -5.64 -1.99
N ASP A 76 18.39 -5.14 -0.76
CA ASP A 76 19.65 -4.62 -0.18
C ASP A 76 20.68 -5.74 0.04
N ARG A 77 20.26 -6.89 0.60
CA ARG A 77 21.18 -7.98 0.98
C ARG A 77 21.73 -8.74 -0.24
N TYR A 78 20.91 -8.94 -1.26
CA TYR A 78 21.26 -9.77 -2.43
C TYR A 78 21.46 -8.95 -3.71
N GLN A 79 21.41 -7.61 -3.64
CA GLN A 79 21.48 -6.70 -4.79
C GLN A 79 20.58 -7.15 -5.94
N LEU A 80 19.35 -7.51 -5.59
CA LEU A 80 18.37 -8.07 -6.51
C LEU A 80 17.73 -6.92 -7.30
N ASP A 81 17.85 -6.96 -8.63
CA ASP A 81 17.19 -5.98 -9.49
C ASP A 81 15.66 -5.95 -9.23
N PRO A 82 15.05 -4.77 -9.01
CA PRO A 82 13.64 -4.67 -8.67
C PRO A 82 12.70 -5.33 -9.69
N VAL A 83 13.04 -5.22 -10.98
CA VAL A 83 12.27 -5.85 -12.07
C VAL A 83 12.34 -7.38 -11.99
N ARG A 84 13.49 -7.94 -11.61
CA ARG A 84 13.65 -9.38 -11.47
C ARG A 84 12.93 -9.91 -10.23
N ALA A 85 13.00 -9.18 -9.12
CA ALA A 85 12.26 -9.51 -7.89
C ALA A 85 10.75 -9.57 -8.15
N MET A 86 10.20 -8.53 -8.81
CA MET A 86 8.80 -8.49 -9.24
C MET A 86 8.42 -9.66 -10.14
N GLY A 87 9.28 -10.03 -11.11
CA GLY A 87 9.00 -11.16 -12.00
C GLY A 87 8.89 -12.48 -11.22
N ILE A 88 9.77 -12.71 -10.25
CA ILE A 88 9.74 -13.90 -9.38
C ILE A 88 8.47 -13.89 -8.52
N GLU A 89 8.13 -12.76 -7.90
CA GLU A 89 6.90 -12.60 -7.13
C GLU A 89 5.65 -12.89 -7.98
N GLY A 90 5.61 -12.38 -9.21
CA GLY A 90 4.52 -12.64 -10.15
C GLY A 90 4.37 -14.13 -10.49
N VAL A 91 5.48 -14.85 -10.71
CA VAL A 91 5.46 -16.30 -10.97
C VAL A 91 4.94 -17.06 -9.75
N PHE A 92 5.44 -16.77 -8.55
CA PHE A 92 4.92 -17.39 -7.33
C PHE A 92 3.45 -17.04 -7.09
N GLY A 93 3.04 -15.81 -7.39
CA GLY A 93 1.65 -15.36 -7.32
C GLY A 93 0.74 -16.17 -8.24
N ILE A 94 1.15 -16.41 -9.49
CA ILE A 94 0.40 -17.26 -10.44
C ILE A 94 0.30 -18.70 -9.92
N VAL A 95 1.39 -19.27 -9.39
CA VAL A 95 1.39 -20.64 -8.89
C VAL A 95 0.50 -20.78 -7.65
N LEU A 96 0.62 -19.87 -6.69
CA LEU A 96 -0.16 -19.88 -5.45
C LEU A 96 -1.65 -19.62 -5.71
N LEU A 97 -1.97 -18.60 -6.51
CA LEU A 97 -3.34 -18.26 -6.85
C LEU A 97 -3.97 -19.35 -7.74
N GLY A 98 -3.24 -19.82 -8.75
CA GLY A 98 -3.70 -20.93 -9.60
C GLY A 98 -3.97 -22.19 -8.80
N GLY A 99 -3.07 -22.54 -7.88
CA GLY A 99 -3.27 -23.65 -6.94
C GLY A 99 -4.51 -23.45 -6.06
N ALA A 100 -4.69 -22.25 -5.49
CA ALA A 100 -5.86 -21.92 -4.67
C ALA A 100 -7.17 -22.02 -5.46
N LEU A 101 -7.19 -21.56 -6.73
CA LEU A 101 -8.35 -21.68 -7.61
C LEU A 101 -8.66 -23.15 -7.91
N VAL A 102 -7.65 -23.97 -8.20
CA VAL A 102 -7.84 -25.42 -8.42
C VAL A 102 -8.41 -26.08 -7.18
N VAL A 103 -7.84 -25.83 -6.00
CA VAL A 103 -8.34 -26.36 -4.73
C VAL A 103 -9.79 -25.91 -4.49
N GLY A 104 -10.11 -24.64 -4.71
CA GLY A 104 -11.47 -24.15 -4.52
C GLY A 104 -12.46 -24.66 -5.56
N CYS A 105 -12.05 -25.06 -6.77
CA CYS A 105 -12.92 -25.78 -7.69
C CYS A 105 -13.29 -27.19 -7.19
N PHE A 106 -12.42 -27.84 -6.40
CA PHE A 106 -12.69 -29.18 -5.86
C PHE A 106 -13.41 -29.17 -4.51
N PHE A 107 -13.10 -28.19 -3.65
CA PHE A 107 -13.59 -28.14 -2.27
C PHE A 107 -14.57 -26.99 -1.99
N GLY A 108 -14.72 -26.05 -2.92
CA GLY A 108 -15.62 -24.91 -2.77
C GLY A 108 -17.07 -25.31 -3.06
N HIS A 109 -17.95 -25.11 -2.06
CA HIS A 109 -19.38 -25.27 -2.20
C HIS A 109 -20.12 -24.04 -1.66
N ASP A 110 -21.30 -23.76 -2.22
CA ASP A 110 -22.23 -22.65 -1.90
C ASP A 110 -21.63 -21.24 -2.04
N VAL A 111 -20.82 -20.79 -1.08
CA VAL A 111 -20.32 -19.40 -1.00
C VAL A 111 -18.97 -19.23 -1.72
N LEU A 112 -18.23 -20.32 -1.89
CA LEU A 112 -16.90 -20.35 -2.52
C LEU A 112 -16.88 -21.20 -3.79
N ASP A 113 -18.00 -21.26 -4.52
CA ASP A 113 -18.05 -21.98 -5.79
C ASP A 113 -17.29 -21.23 -6.88
N ILE A 114 -16.01 -21.58 -7.02
CA ILE A 114 -15.11 -20.99 -8.03
C ILE A 114 -15.55 -21.37 -9.44
N THR A 115 -16.22 -22.52 -9.61
CA THR A 115 -16.64 -22.98 -10.94
C THR A 115 -17.72 -22.08 -11.51
N GLU A 116 -18.66 -21.63 -10.67
CA GLU A 116 -19.70 -20.71 -11.09
C GLU A 116 -19.15 -19.30 -11.35
N GLY A 117 -18.25 -18.81 -10.47
CA GLY A 117 -17.59 -17.52 -10.68
C GLY A 117 -16.79 -17.44 -11.99
N LEU A 118 -16.12 -18.54 -12.39
CA LEU A 118 -15.42 -18.61 -13.67
C LEU A 118 -16.40 -18.58 -14.86
N LYS A 119 -17.54 -19.28 -14.77
CA LYS A 119 -18.56 -19.23 -15.82
C LYS A 119 -19.15 -17.83 -15.97
N GLU A 120 -19.44 -17.14 -14.87
CA GLU A 120 -19.96 -15.76 -14.91
C GLU A 120 -18.95 -14.79 -15.50
N LEU A 121 -17.67 -14.92 -15.12
CA LEU A 121 -16.58 -14.10 -15.65
C LEU A 121 -16.48 -14.21 -17.17
N PHE A 122 -16.46 -15.44 -17.71
CA PHE A 122 -16.35 -15.66 -19.15
C PHE A 122 -17.68 -15.52 -19.91
N GLY A 123 -18.81 -15.69 -19.23
CA GLY A 123 -20.14 -15.58 -19.82
C GLY A 123 -20.55 -14.13 -20.09
N THR A 124 -20.07 -13.18 -19.28
CA THR A 124 -20.38 -11.76 -19.44
C THR A 124 -19.24 -11.00 -20.12
N SER A 125 -19.45 -10.55 -21.36
CA SER A 125 -18.42 -9.87 -22.14
C SER A 125 -17.80 -8.66 -21.45
N VAL A 126 -18.60 -7.91 -20.68
CA VAL A 126 -18.13 -6.73 -19.93
C VAL A 126 -17.20 -7.11 -18.77
N LEU A 127 -17.44 -8.26 -18.14
CA LEU A 127 -16.73 -8.67 -16.93
C LEU A 127 -15.29 -9.12 -17.23
N TRP A 128 -15.11 -10.01 -18.21
CA TRP A 128 -13.74 -10.44 -18.56
C TRP A 128 -12.92 -9.31 -19.19
N GLN A 129 -13.55 -8.42 -19.98
CA GLN A 129 -12.87 -7.26 -20.57
C GLN A 129 -12.42 -6.26 -19.50
N SER A 130 -13.28 -5.96 -18.53
CA SER A 130 -12.93 -5.07 -17.41
C SER A 130 -11.87 -5.71 -16.50
N ALA A 131 -11.95 -7.02 -16.24
CA ALA A 131 -10.92 -7.75 -15.48
C ALA A 131 -9.56 -7.76 -16.19
N LEU A 132 -9.54 -7.96 -17.51
CA LEU A 132 -8.32 -7.92 -18.32
C LEU A 132 -7.71 -6.51 -18.33
N LEU A 133 -8.53 -5.48 -18.55
CA LEU A 133 -8.09 -4.10 -18.53
C LEU A 133 -7.53 -3.71 -17.16
N LEU A 134 -8.22 -4.10 -16.07
CA LEU A 134 -7.76 -3.87 -14.71
C LEU A 134 -6.42 -4.55 -14.43
N SER A 135 -6.28 -5.82 -14.84
CA SER A 135 -5.04 -6.59 -14.66
C SER A 135 -3.87 -5.92 -15.39
N PHE A 136 -4.11 -5.46 -16.62
CA PHE A 136 -3.11 -4.73 -17.39
C PHE A 136 -2.74 -3.40 -16.72
N MET A 137 -3.72 -2.63 -16.24
CA MET A 137 -3.48 -1.36 -15.53
C MET A 137 -2.67 -1.57 -14.24
N VAL A 138 -2.95 -2.64 -13.48
CA VAL A 138 -2.21 -2.98 -12.26
C VAL A 138 -0.77 -3.38 -12.59
N ALA A 139 -0.54 -4.17 -13.64
CA ALA A 139 0.81 -4.55 -14.07
C ALA A 139 1.64 -3.32 -14.48
N VAL A 140 1.04 -2.43 -15.27
CA VAL A 140 1.66 -1.17 -15.70
C VAL A 140 1.95 -0.27 -14.49
N PHE A 141 0.99 -0.11 -13.58
CA PHE A 141 1.18 0.65 -12.35
C PHE A 141 2.34 0.10 -11.52
N ASN A 142 2.40 -1.21 -11.32
CA ASN A 142 3.46 -1.82 -10.52
C ASN A 142 4.84 -1.62 -11.19
N PHE A 143 4.96 -1.80 -12.50
CA PHE A 143 6.21 -1.56 -13.23
C PHE A 143 6.69 -0.12 -13.09
N PHE A 144 5.81 0.87 -13.33
CA PHE A 144 6.16 2.28 -13.17
C PHE A 144 6.44 2.64 -11.72
N SER A 145 5.75 2.03 -10.75
CA SER A 145 6.01 2.27 -9.32
C SER A 145 7.44 1.86 -8.92
N LEU A 146 7.95 0.75 -9.47
CA LEU A 146 9.34 0.34 -9.26
C LEU A 146 10.33 1.25 -9.99
N ALA A 147 10.04 1.60 -11.25
CA ALA A 147 10.89 2.50 -12.03
C ALA A 147 11.02 3.91 -11.41
N VAL A 148 9.95 4.40 -10.77
CA VAL A 148 9.99 5.67 -10.02
C VAL A 148 10.71 5.49 -8.68
N SER A 149 10.55 4.34 -8.04
CA SER A 149 11.25 4.05 -6.77
C SER A 149 12.77 4.04 -6.92
N THR A 150 13.29 3.52 -8.04
CA THR A 150 14.74 3.52 -8.32
C THR A 150 15.31 4.91 -8.63
N SER A 151 14.46 5.86 -9.08
CA SER A 151 14.90 7.21 -9.46
C SER A 151 14.65 8.28 -8.37
N VAL A 152 13.60 8.14 -7.56
CA VAL A 152 13.19 9.12 -6.53
C VAL A 152 13.45 8.62 -5.11
N GLY A 153 13.76 7.32 -4.94
CA GLY A 153 13.99 6.68 -3.64
C GLY A 153 12.72 6.44 -2.82
N ILE A 154 12.88 5.81 -1.66
CA ILE A 154 11.81 5.42 -0.72
C ILE A 154 10.88 6.59 -0.32
N PRO A 155 11.38 7.84 -0.11
CA PRO A 155 10.54 9.01 0.16
C PRO A 155 9.56 9.35 -0.97
N GLY A 156 9.98 9.22 -2.23
CA GLY A 156 9.11 9.46 -3.39
C GLY A 156 8.01 8.42 -3.51
N ARG A 157 8.34 7.14 -3.27
CA ARG A 157 7.39 6.03 -3.33
C ARG A 157 6.25 6.21 -2.32
N SER A 158 6.56 6.55 -1.07
CA SER A 158 5.54 6.77 -0.03
C SER A 158 4.60 7.95 -0.33
N MET A 159 5.12 8.99 -0.98
CA MET A 159 4.34 10.16 -1.40
C MET A 159 3.39 9.81 -2.54
N ILE A 160 3.83 9.03 -3.52
CA ILE A 160 2.98 8.55 -4.64
C ILE A 160 1.83 7.67 -4.13
N ASP A 161 2.11 6.77 -3.20
CA ASP A 161 1.09 5.91 -2.60
C ASP A 161 0.01 6.71 -1.85
N SER A 162 0.44 7.78 -1.18
CA SER A 162 -0.45 8.64 -0.43
C SER A 162 -1.29 9.51 -1.36
N LEU A 163 -0.70 10.07 -2.42
CA LEU A 163 -1.40 10.81 -3.45
C LEU A 163 -2.46 9.95 -4.14
N ARG A 164 -2.12 8.70 -4.50
CA ARG A 164 -3.07 7.74 -5.08
C ARG A 164 -4.32 7.59 -4.21
N THR A 165 -4.13 7.40 -2.90
CA THR A 165 -5.27 7.18 -1.99
C THR A 165 -6.17 8.41 -1.89
N VAL A 166 -5.58 9.62 -1.85
CA VAL A 166 -6.34 10.88 -1.84
C VAL A 166 -7.08 11.10 -3.17
N LEU A 167 -6.43 10.84 -4.30
CA LEU A 167 -7.05 10.98 -5.63
C LEU A 167 -8.23 10.01 -5.80
N THR A 168 -8.07 8.75 -5.40
CA THR A 168 -9.18 7.78 -5.47
C THR A 168 -10.36 8.21 -4.62
N TRP A 169 -10.13 8.77 -3.43
CA TRP A 169 -11.22 9.31 -2.60
C TRP A 169 -11.90 10.52 -3.23
N MET A 170 -11.14 11.50 -3.75
CA MET A 170 -11.74 12.67 -4.42
C MET A 170 -12.60 12.26 -5.62
N ILE A 171 -12.17 11.27 -6.39
CA ILE A 171 -12.95 10.71 -7.50
C ILE A 171 -14.20 9.99 -6.97
N ALA A 172 -14.09 9.21 -5.90
CA ALA A 172 -15.24 8.53 -5.29
C ALA A 172 -16.32 9.51 -4.80
N VAL A 173 -15.91 10.62 -4.16
CA VAL A 173 -16.82 11.69 -3.75
C VAL A 173 -17.44 12.38 -4.96
N TYR A 174 -16.66 12.66 -6.01
CA TYR A 174 -17.17 13.29 -7.24
C TYR A 174 -18.26 12.45 -7.93
N TYR A 175 -18.11 11.12 -7.97
CA TYR A 175 -19.10 10.20 -8.51
C TYR A 175 -20.25 9.88 -7.52
N GLY A 176 -20.22 10.43 -6.31
CA GLY A 176 -21.23 10.18 -5.28
C GLY A 176 -21.22 8.77 -4.70
N TRP A 177 -20.10 8.05 -4.83
CA TRP A 177 -19.92 6.72 -4.23
C TRP A 177 -19.61 6.79 -2.73
N ASP A 178 -19.15 7.94 -2.27
CA ASP A 178 -18.77 8.18 -0.87
C ASP A 178 -19.30 9.53 -0.39
N VAL A 179 -19.63 9.64 0.90
CA VAL A 179 -20.16 10.88 1.49
C VAL A 179 -18.99 11.76 1.91
N PHE A 180 -19.04 13.04 1.52
CA PHE A 180 -17.96 13.97 1.88
C PHE A 180 -17.90 14.21 3.39
N SER A 181 -16.79 13.82 4.02
CA SER A 181 -16.52 14.05 5.44
C SER A 181 -15.36 15.04 5.65
N TRP A 182 -15.63 16.10 6.41
CA TRP A 182 -14.61 17.08 6.82
C TRP A 182 -13.52 16.47 7.71
N ILE A 183 -13.88 15.44 8.49
CA ILE A 183 -12.95 14.71 9.35
C ILE A 183 -11.95 13.89 8.51
N GLU A 184 -12.42 13.27 7.44
CA GLU A 184 -11.54 12.53 6.52
C GLU A 184 -10.58 13.47 5.80
N LEU A 185 -11.06 14.61 5.32
CA LEU A 185 -10.23 15.63 4.70
C LEU A 185 -9.13 16.13 5.65
N ALA A 186 -9.49 16.41 6.91
CA ALA A 186 -8.53 16.79 7.94
C ALA A 186 -7.52 15.67 8.22
N GLY A 187 -7.98 14.41 8.29
CA GLY A 187 -7.13 13.23 8.44
C GLY A 187 -6.11 13.07 7.32
N PHE A 188 -6.52 13.27 6.06
CA PHE A 188 -5.62 13.28 4.90
C PHE A 188 -4.59 14.42 4.99
N GLY A 189 -5.01 15.61 5.41
CA GLY A 189 -4.11 16.75 5.60
C GLY A 189 -2.99 16.43 6.60
N VAL A 190 -3.35 15.87 7.77
CA VAL A 190 -2.38 15.47 8.80
C VAL A 190 -1.46 14.35 8.28
N LEU A 191 -2.00 13.39 7.53
CA LEU A 191 -1.23 12.29 6.98
C LEU A 191 -0.20 12.78 5.94
N LEU A 192 -0.61 13.63 4.99
CA LEU A 192 0.28 14.23 3.99
C LEU A 192 1.37 15.09 4.63
N LEU A 193 1.03 15.88 5.66
CA LEU A 193 2.00 16.65 6.43
C LEU A 193 3.02 15.73 7.12
N GLY A 194 2.57 14.63 7.72
CA GLY A 194 3.45 13.62 8.32
C GLY A 194 4.44 13.05 7.31
N ILE A 195 3.98 12.73 6.10
CA ILE A 195 4.83 12.21 5.02
C ILE A 195 5.82 13.27 4.54
N PHE A 196 5.41 14.53 4.38
CA PHE A 196 6.33 15.60 3.98
C PHE A 196 7.41 15.87 5.03
N ILE A 197 7.07 15.76 6.32
CA ILE A 197 8.03 15.88 7.41
C ILE A 197 8.99 14.69 7.42
N PHE A 198 8.48 13.46 7.25
CA PHE A 198 9.29 12.24 7.14
C PHE A 198 10.29 12.34 5.98
N ASN A 199 9.82 12.81 4.82
CA ASN A 199 10.61 12.94 3.61
C ASN A 199 11.55 14.15 3.62
N GLY A 200 11.56 14.95 4.69
CA GLY A 200 12.48 16.08 4.82
C GLY A 200 12.25 17.21 3.80
N VAL A 201 11.05 17.31 3.22
CA VAL A 201 10.70 18.33 2.19
C VAL A 201 10.95 19.75 2.71
N PHE A 202 10.79 19.96 4.02
CA PHE A 202 11.02 21.26 4.68
C PHE A 202 12.48 21.48 5.13
N LYS A 203 13.42 20.61 4.75
CA LYS A 203 14.84 20.79 5.08
C LYS A 203 15.39 21.94 4.23
N LYS A 204 15.53 23.12 4.85
CA LYS A 204 16.24 24.26 4.27
C LYS A 204 17.65 23.80 3.91
N SER A 205 18.05 23.98 2.66
CA SER A 205 19.45 23.84 2.21
C SER A 205 20.27 24.91 2.93
N SER A 206 20.74 24.56 4.12
CA SER A 206 21.83 25.26 4.79
C SER A 206 23.08 24.53 4.36
N GLY A 207 23.93 25.20 3.59
CA GLY A 207 25.13 24.63 3.01
C GLY A 207 26.09 24.03 4.04
N VAL A 208 27.00 23.23 3.50
CA VAL A 208 28.23 22.69 4.10
C VAL A 208 28.06 21.37 4.86
N GLY A 209 28.45 20.29 4.16
CA GLY A 209 29.41 19.32 4.70
C GLY A 209 28.86 18.26 5.64
N GLU A 210 28.16 17.27 5.11
CA GLU A 210 28.33 15.89 5.56
C GLU A 210 27.84 14.97 4.45
N SER A 211 28.81 14.45 3.68
CA SER A 211 28.64 13.34 2.77
C SER A 211 28.27 12.09 3.58
N THR A 212 26.98 11.88 3.83
CA THR A 212 26.46 10.53 4.05
C THR A 212 26.45 9.84 2.68
N PRO A 213 27.12 8.69 2.53
CA PRO A 213 27.33 8.09 1.22
C PRO A 213 25.99 7.75 0.61
N LEU A 214 25.85 8.14 -0.66
CA LEU A 214 24.84 7.65 -1.55
C LEU A 214 24.90 6.13 -1.53
N LEU A 215 23.73 5.53 -1.34
CA LEU A 215 23.44 4.11 -1.46
C LEU A 215 24.18 3.52 -2.67
N SER A 216 25.13 2.64 -2.38
CA SER A 216 25.63 1.58 -3.26
C SER A 216 25.10 0.25 -2.75
#